data_AF-A0A7C4TYI6-F1
#
_entry.id   AF-A0A7C4TYI6-F1
#
_cell.length_a   1.000
_cell.length_b   1.000
_cell.length_c   1.000
_cell.angle_alpha   90.00
_cell.angle_beta   90.00
_cell.angle_gamma   90.00
#
_symmetry.space_group_name_H-M   'P 1'
#
loop_
_entity.id
_entity.type
_entity.pdbx_description
1 polymer ?
#
loop_
_entity_poly.entity_id
_entity_poly.type
_entity_poly.pdbx_seq_one_letter_code
_entity_poly.pdbx_strand_id
1 'polypeptide(L)'
;MRDVKIYLSSLAGILRPLKSFLLKAVEMGFNNIEILDEWGHKLNDKRRRELLELKRSYSLNYIVHAPYDGINISTPQRSLRKAALKL
;
A
#
# COMPACT_ATOMS: atom_id res chain seq x y z
N MET A 1 -6.64 -28.45 -1.53
CA MET A 1 -6.18 -27.19 -2.17
C MET A 1 -5.66 -26.28 -1.08
N ARG A 2 -4.52 -25.62 -1.24
CA ARG A 2 -4.14 -24.53 -0.33
C ARG A 2 -5.09 -23.35 -0.62
N ASP A 3 -5.66 -22.74 0.40
CA ASP A 3 -6.46 -21.51 0.24
C ASP A 3 -5.59 -20.40 -0.36
N VAL A 4 -5.93 -19.95 -1.57
CA VAL A 4 -5.24 -18.86 -2.25
C VAL A 4 -5.84 -17.53 -1.79
N LYS A 5 -5.00 -16.64 -1.25
CA LYS A 5 -5.42 -15.29 -0.89
C LYS A 5 -5.21 -14.34 -2.07
N ILE A 6 -6.29 -13.74 -2.55
CA ILE A 6 -6.27 -12.73 -3.60
C ILE A 6 -6.31 -11.34 -2.95
N TYR A 7 -5.45 -10.43 -3.42
CA TYR A 7 -5.36 -9.04 -2.93
C TYR A 7 -5.71 -8.06 -4.05
N LEU A 8 -6.47 -7.00 -3.70
CA LEU A 8 -6.72 -5.87 -4.58
C LEU A 8 -5.68 -4.78 -4.35
N SER A 9 -4.98 -4.35 -5.40
CA SER A 9 -3.98 -3.30 -5.31
C SER A 9 -4.61 -1.91 -5.25
N SER A 10 -4.14 -1.06 -4.32
CA SER A 10 -4.58 0.34 -4.23
C SER A 10 -4.13 1.19 -5.41
N LEU A 11 -3.23 0.68 -6.26
CA LEU A 11 -2.90 1.29 -7.55
C LEU A 11 -4.16 1.50 -8.42
N ALA A 12 -5.15 0.60 -8.36
CA ALA A 12 -6.41 0.71 -9.09
C ALA A 12 -7.20 2.00 -8.77
N GLY A 13 -6.91 2.62 -7.62
CA GLY A 13 -7.53 3.87 -7.18
C GLY A 13 -6.54 4.99 -6.87
N ILE A 14 -5.33 4.97 -7.43
CA ILE A 14 -4.22 5.86 -7.02
C ILE A 14 -4.52 7.36 -7.11
N LEU A 15 -5.47 7.75 -7.98
CA LEU A 15 -5.91 9.13 -8.14
C LEU A 15 -6.99 9.56 -7.14
N ARG A 16 -7.43 8.66 -6.26
CA ARG A 16 -8.45 8.92 -5.24
C ARG A 16 -7.81 8.94 -3.85
N PRO A 17 -8.41 9.60 -2.85
CA PRO A 17 -7.95 9.47 -1.47
C PRO A 17 -7.99 8.01 -1.00
N LEU A 18 -6.90 7.51 -0.41
CA LEU A 18 -6.76 6.11 0.01
C LEU A 18 -7.96 5.60 0.82
N LYS A 19 -8.43 6.35 1.82
CA LYS A 19 -9.60 5.96 2.62
C LYS A 19 -10.85 5.74 1.76
N SER A 20 -11.13 6.64 0.82
CA SER A 20 -12.29 6.52 -0.08
C SER A 20 -12.19 5.27 -0.95
N PHE A 21 -10.99 4.97 -1.48
CA PHE A 21 -10.75 3.75 -2.22
C PHE A 21 -10.98 2.50 -1.34
N LEU A 22 -10.45 2.47 -0.11
CA LEU A 22 -10.60 1.33 0.80
C LEU A 22 -12.06 1.07 1.18
N LEU A 23 -12.82 2.12 1.49
CA LEU A 23 -14.25 1.98 1.78
C LEU A 23 -15.00 1.42 0.58
N LYS A 24 -14.65 1.86 -0.64
CA LYS A 24 -15.26 1.31 -1.85
C LYS A 24 -14.88 -0.15 -2.09
N ALA A 25 -13.64 -0.53 -1.80
CA ALA A 25 -13.19 -1.91 -1.89
C ALA A 25 -13.97 -2.82 -0.93
N VAL A 26 -14.20 -2.36 0.30
CA VAL A 26 -15.04 -3.06 1.30
C VAL A 26 -16.47 -3.23 0.80
N GLU A 27 -17.09 -2.18 0.26
CA GLU A 27 -18.44 -2.26 -0.34
C GLU A 27 -18.53 -3.31 -1.46
N MET A 28 -17.42 -3.54 -2.17
CA MET A 28 -17.32 -4.52 -3.25
C MET A 28 -16.90 -5.92 -2.76
N GLY A 29 -16.75 -6.12 -1.45
CA GLY A 29 -16.39 -7.41 -0.84
C GLY A 29 -14.89 -7.72 -0.79
N PHE A 30 -14.02 -6.74 -1.05
CA PHE A 30 -12.57 -6.92 -0.96
C PHE A 30 -12.05 -6.56 0.44
N ASN A 31 -11.54 -7.57 1.15
CA ASN A 31 -10.95 -7.37 2.49
C ASN A 31 -9.41 -7.50 2.50
N ASN A 32 -8.82 -8.10 1.46
CA ASN A 32 -7.37 -8.23 1.29
C ASN A 32 -6.89 -7.14 0.33
N ILE A 33 -6.16 -6.15 0.84
CA ILE A 33 -5.72 -4.98 0.08
C ILE A 33 -4.20 -4.90 0.07
N GLU A 34 -3.61 -4.70 -1.10
CA GLU A 34 -2.23 -4.28 -1.24
C GLU A 34 -2.19 -2.74 -1.26
N ILE A 35 -1.47 -2.15 -0.31
CA ILE A 35 -1.28 -0.70 -0.22
C ILE A 35 0.00 -0.32 -0.95
N LEU A 36 -0.12 0.49 -2.00
CA LEU A 36 1.02 1.12 -2.63
C LEU A 36 1.55 2.27 -1.75
N ASP A 37 2.77 2.13 -1.23
CA ASP A 37 3.45 3.19 -0.48
C ASP A 37 4.09 4.22 -1.44
N GLU A 38 3.27 4.83 -2.29
CA GLU A 38 3.74 5.72 -3.35
C GLU A 38 2.70 6.83 -3.61
N TRP A 39 3.18 7.97 -4.14
CA TRP A 39 2.36 9.10 -4.59
C TRP A 39 1.24 9.50 -3.60
N GLY A 40 -0.02 9.54 -4.04
CA GLY A 40 -1.18 9.91 -3.22
C GLY A 40 -1.46 8.95 -2.05
N HIS A 41 -0.94 7.72 -2.12
CA HIS A 41 -1.13 6.66 -1.12
C HIS A 41 0.05 6.50 -0.16
N LYS A 42 1.15 7.25 -0.38
CA LYS A 42 2.37 7.23 0.46
C LYS A 42 2.07 7.23 1.95
N LEU A 43 2.67 6.31 2.69
CA LEU A 43 2.47 6.10 4.10
C LEU A 43 3.20 7.16 4.92
N ASN A 44 2.56 7.52 6.02
CA ASN A 44 3.11 8.37 7.08
C ASN A 44 2.41 8.00 8.38
N ASP A 45 2.81 8.60 9.49
CA ASP A 45 2.25 8.29 10.81
C ASP A 45 0.73 8.48 10.90
N LYS A 46 0.20 9.54 10.26
CA LYS A 46 -1.24 9.81 10.23
C LYS A 46 -1.98 8.71 9.47
N ARG A 47 -1.50 8.37 8.28
CA ARG A 47 -2.11 7.36 7.41
C ARG A 47 -1.97 5.96 7.98
N ARG A 48 -0.85 5.63 8.65
CA ARG A 48 -0.69 4.36 9.38
C ARG A 48 -1.75 4.19 10.46
N ARG A 49 -2.01 5.23 11.26
CA ARG A 49 -3.06 5.18 12.31
C ARG A 49 -4.45 4.98 11.70
N GLU A 50 -4.77 5.71 10.65
CA GLU A 50 -6.03 5.58 9.90
C GLU A 50 -6.19 4.16 9.32
N LEU A 51 -5.15 3.59 8.71
CA LEU A 51 -5.18 2.22 8.19
C LEU A 51 -5.42 1.20 9.31
N LEU A 52 -4.75 1.33 10.46
CA LEU A 52 -4.94 0.45 11.60
C LEU A 52 -6.36 0.53 12.17
N GLU A 53 -6.97 1.72 12.17
CA GLU A 53 -8.38 1.89 12.53
C GLU A 53 -9.29 1.18 11.53
N LEU A 54 -9.14 1.46 10.23
CA LEU A 54 -9.93 0.81 9.17
C LEU A 54 -9.78 -0.71 9.18
N LYS A 55 -8.58 -1.23 9.48
CA LYS A 55 -8.32 -2.66 9.64
C LYS A 55 -9.18 -3.27 10.74
N ARG A 56 -9.31 -2.60 11.88
CA ARG A 56 -10.15 -3.08 12.98
C ARG A 56 -11.63 -2.96 12.65
N SER A 57 -12.05 -1.84 12.06
CA SER A 57 -13.46 -1.55 11.76
C SER A 57 -14.03 -2.43 10.65
N TYR A 58 -13.22 -2.83 9.66
CA TYR A 58 -13.68 -3.53 8.45
C TYR A 58 -12.98 -4.88 8.23
N SER A 59 -12.24 -5.38 9.23
CA SER A 59 -11.51 -6.66 9.13
C SER A 59 -10.56 -6.74 7.93
N LEU A 60 -9.88 -5.63 7.60
CA LEU A 60 -8.98 -5.57 6.44
C LEU A 60 -7.65 -6.27 6.70
N ASN A 61 -7.10 -6.90 5.67
CA ASN A 61 -5.75 -7.43 5.63
C ASN A 61 -4.93 -6.59 4.66
N TYR A 62 -3.82 -6.06 5.14
CA TYR A 62 -2.91 -5.28 4.30
C TYR A 62 -1.64 -6.05 4.03
N ILE A 63 -1.19 -5.96 2.79
CA ILE A 63 0.23 -6.05 2.44
C ILE A 63 0.65 -4.68 1.91
N VAL A 64 1.93 -4.36 1.97
CA VAL A 64 2.44 -3.06 1.51
C VAL A 64 3.42 -3.32 0.38
N HIS A 65 3.20 -2.65 -0.74
CA HIS A 65 4.17 -2.56 -1.82
C HIS A 65 5.07 -1.36 -1.55
N ALA A 66 6.37 -1.61 -1.42
CA ALA A 66 7.38 -0.58 -1.21
C ALA A 66 7.38 0.45 -2.37
N PRO A 67 7.84 1.68 -2.12
CA PRO A 67 8.02 2.65 -3.20
C PRO A 67 9.00 2.11 -4.23
N TYR A 68 8.77 2.46 -5.49
CA TYR A 68 9.59 2.00 -6.62
C TYR A 68 9.85 3.10 -7.65
N ASP A 69 9.06 4.17 -7.66
CA ASP A 69 9.19 5.22 -8.67
C ASP A 69 10.52 5.97 -8.48
N GLY A 70 11.34 6.04 -9.54
CA GLY A 70 12.67 6.62 -9.49
C GLY A 70 13.70 5.88 -8.62
N ILE A 71 13.40 4.65 -8.16
CA ILE A 71 14.27 3.89 -7.26
C ILE A 71 14.94 2.73 -7.99
N ASN A 72 16.25 2.61 -7.82
CA ASN A 72 17.00 1.48 -8.35
C ASN A 72 17.97 0.93 -7.29
N ILE A 73 17.59 -0.17 -6.64
CA ILE A 73 18.45 -0.86 -5.65
C ILE A 73 19.70 -1.49 -6.27
N SER A 74 19.72 -1.68 -7.60
CA SER A 74 20.83 -2.27 -8.35
C SER A 74 21.79 -1.24 -8.98
N THR A 75 21.51 0.06 -8.84
CA THR A 75 22.36 1.12 -9.42
C THR A 75 23.82 1.02 -8.92
N PRO A 76 24.85 1.28 -9.74
CA PRO A 76 26.24 1.25 -9.29
C PRO A 76 26.59 2.38 -8.31
N GLN A 77 25.77 3.44 -8.26
CA GLN A 77 25.98 4.57 -7.35
C GLN A 77 25.59 4.22 -5.90
N ARG A 78 26.59 4.14 -5.01
CA ARG A 78 26.40 3.74 -3.61
C ARG A 78 25.44 4.65 -2.83
N SER A 79 25.47 5.96 -3.09
CA SER A 79 24.57 6.95 -2.47
C SER A 79 23.11 6.65 -2.81
N LEU A 80 22.80 6.41 -4.09
CA LEU A 80 21.46 6.09 -4.56
C LEU A 80 20.96 4.74 -4.02
N ARG A 81 21.80 3.69 -3.99
CA ARG A 81 21.43 2.42 -3.34
C ARG A 81 21.09 2.59 -1.86
N LYS A 82 21.90 3.38 -1.13
CA LYS A 82 21.64 3.66 0.28
C LYS A 82 20.37 4.48 0.49
N ALA A 83 20.06 5.40 -0.40
CA ALA A 83 18.81 6.16 -0.36
C ALA A 83 17.62 5.22 -0.58
N ALA A 84 17.67 4.35 -1.60
CA ALA A 84 16.63 3.36 -1.90
C ALA A 84 16.27 2.46 -0.72
N LEU A 85 17.27 2.01 0.06
CA LEU A 85 17.08 1.12 1.22
C LEU A 85 16.56 1.82 2.49
N LYS A 86 16.46 3.16 2.48
CA LYS A 86 16.05 3.98 3.63
C LYS A 86 14.67 4.61 3.46
N LEU A 87 14.03 4.39 2.31
CA LEU A 87 12.70 4.92 2.02
C LEU A 87 11.63 4.29 2.90
#